data_AF-A0A0P6VXI5-F1
#
_entry.id   AF-A0A0P6VXI5-F1
#
_cell.length_a   1.000
_cell.length_b   1.000
_cell.length_c   1.000
_cell.angle_alpha   90.00
_cell.angle_beta   90.00
_cell.angle_gamma   90.00
#
_symmetry.space_group_name_H-M   'P 1'
#
loop_
_entity.id
_entity.type
_entity.pdbx_description
1 polymer ?
#
loop_
_entity_poly.entity_id
_entity_poly.type
_entity_poly.pdbx_seq_one_letter_code
_entity_poly.pdbx_strand_id
1 'polypeptide(L)'
;IMASYTQVSYLTIIGVAALPALLYFLSVAMFVRIEAKRSNAQQLEDPDAPGIVEVLKKGWHFLLPLIVLVWALIYGFTPTYAAGIAIASVIVASWLSKQPMTPKTIVEALVQGTRNMITTGILLITVGLIINVVSTTGIGNIFSLMITDWAGGSLLVTIVLIAIASLILGMGLPVTASYIVLATLSAPALYNLMAHAQLVDLLVAGDLPQQAKAVFML
;
A
#
# COMPACT_ATOMS: atom_id res chain seq x y z
N ILE A 1 -6.77 2.60 0.35
CA ILE A 1 -7.22 1.90 -0.88
C ILE A 1 -7.53 0.45 -0.59
N MET A 2 -6.54 -0.39 -0.29
CA MET A 2 -6.75 -1.84 -0.07
C MET A 2 -7.87 -2.13 0.93
N ALA A 3 -7.85 -1.54 2.14
CA ALA A 3 -8.91 -1.69 3.14
C ALA A 3 -10.30 -1.25 2.63
N SER A 4 -10.35 -0.15 1.87
CA SER A 4 -11.58 0.40 1.31
C SER A 4 -12.16 -0.44 0.17
N TYR A 5 -11.32 -1.06 -0.66
CA TYR A 5 -11.75 -1.88 -1.79
C TYR A 5 -12.08 -3.32 -1.38
N THR A 6 -11.26 -3.91 -0.52
CA THR A 6 -11.43 -5.29 -0.06
C THR A 6 -12.43 -5.41 1.09
N GLN A 7 -12.82 -4.29 1.71
CA GLN A 7 -13.63 -4.25 2.93
C GLN A 7 -13.04 -5.07 4.09
N VAL A 8 -11.74 -5.39 4.01
CA VAL A 8 -10.99 -6.06 5.07
C VAL A 8 -10.51 -5.04 6.08
N SER A 9 -10.52 -5.41 7.36
CA SER A 9 -10.02 -4.58 8.45
C SER A 9 -8.59 -4.11 8.17
N TYR A 10 -8.33 -2.82 8.44
CA TYR A 10 -7.01 -2.21 8.28
C TYR A 10 -5.94 -2.93 9.12
N LEU A 11 -6.30 -3.41 10.31
CA LEU A 11 -5.38 -4.15 11.19
C LEU A 11 -4.87 -5.43 10.56
N THR A 12 -5.74 -6.16 9.87
CA THR A 12 -5.35 -7.38 9.15
C THR A 12 -4.34 -7.05 8.05
N ILE A 13 -4.58 -5.96 7.31
CA ILE A 13 -3.69 -5.53 6.22
C ILE A 13 -2.32 -5.13 6.77
N ILE A 14 -2.26 -4.35 7.86
CA ILE A 14 -0.96 -4.00 8.48
C ILE A 14 -0.28 -5.25 9.02
N GLY A 15 -1.01 -6.15 9.68
CA GLY A 15 -0.45 -7.38 10.25
C GLY A 15 0.26 -8.23 9.19
N VAL A 16 -0.37 -8.39 8.02
CA VAL A 16 0.22 -9.12 6.88
C VAL A 16 1.37 -8.32 6.23
N ALA A 17 1.26 -6.99 6.17
CA ALA A 17 2.27 -6.13 5.54
C ALA A 17 3.48 -5.81 6.44
N ALA A 18 3.41 -6.04 7.75
CA ALA A 18 4.43 -5.66 8.71
C ALA A 18 5.78 -6.34 8.44
N LEU A 19 5.76 -7.66 8.21
CA LEU A 19 6.98 -8.42 7.93
C LEU A 19 7.62 -7.99 6.58
N PRO A 20 6.89 -7.92 5.45
CA PRO A 20 7.43 -7.38 4.20
C PRO A 20 7.98 -5.96 4.32
N ALA A 21 7.28 -5.07 5.04
CA ALA A 21 7.73 -3.70 5.24
C ALA A 21 9.06 -3.64 6.01
N LEU A 22 9.19 -4.45 7.08
CA LEU A 22 10.41 -4.51 7.87
C LEU A 22 11.59 -5.04 7.04
N LEU A 23 11.38 -6.11 6.27
CA LEU A 23 12.40 -6.64 5.36
C LEU A 23 12.82 -5.62 4.29
N TYR A 24 11.85 -4.89 3.73
CA TYR A 24 12.12 -3.82 2.77
C TYR A 24 12.96 -2.69 3.39
N PHE A 25 12.55 -2.15 4.55
CA PHE A 25 13.30 -1.08 5.22
C PHE A 25 14.70 -1.51 5.64
N LEU A 26 14.86 -2.74 6.13
CA LEU A 26 16.17 -3.29 6.48
C LEU A 26 17.07 -3.39 5.24
N SER A 27 16.52 -3.88 4.13
CA SER A 27 17.25 -4.02 2.86
C SER A 27 17.70 -2.67 2.32
N VAL A 28 16.80 -1.67 2.33
CA VAL A 28 17.12 -0.30 1.90
C VAL A 28 18.15 0.34 2.83
N ALA A 29 18.01 0.19 4.15
CA ALA A 29 18.97 0.73 5.11
C ALA A 29 20.38 0.15 4.91
N MET A 30 20.49 -1.15 4.69
CA MET A 30 21.75 -1.81 4.38
C MET A 30 22.31 -1.33 3.04
N PHE A 31 21.49 -1.23 2.01
CA PHE A 31 21.89 -0.74 0.69
C PHE A 31 22.42 0.71 0.75
N VAL A 32 21.68 1.62 1.38
CA VAL A 32 22.11 3.02 1.58
C VAL A 32 23.41 3.09 2.37
N ARG A 33 23.58 2.26 3.41
CA ARG A 33 24.83 2.21 4.19
C ARG A 33 26.02 1.71 3.36
N ILE A 34 25.82 0.71 2.51
CA ILE A 34 26.85 0.19 1.60
C ILE A 34 27.21 1.25 0.56
N GLU A 35 26.21 1.89 -0.06
CA GLU A 35 26.43 2.90 -1.09
C GLU A 35 27.10 4.15 -0.50
N ALA A 36 26.66 4.64 0.67
CA ALA A 36 27.29 5.77 1.35
C ALA A 36 28.77 5.50 1.66
N LYS A 37 29.11 4.27 2.08
CA LYS A 37 30.51 3.85 2.27
C LYS A 37 31.27 3.78 0.94
N ARG A 38 30.64 3.26 -0.11
CA ARG A 38 31.24 3.13 -1.45
C ARG A 38 31.53 4.49 -2.08
N SER A 39 30.64 5.46 -1.89
CA SER A 39 30.78 6.82 -2.41
C SER A 39 31.78 7.67 -1.63
N ASN A 40 32.46 7.14 -0.59
CA ASN A 40 33.28 7.90 0.35
C ASN A 40 32.58 9.18 0.82
N ALA A 41 31.27 9.09 1.09
CA ALA A 41 30.49 10.24 1.52
C ALA A 41 31.11 10.79 2.82
N GLN A 42 31.76 11.96 2.73
CA GLN A 42 32.33 12.61 3.89
C GLN A 42 31.20 12.94 4.86
N GLN A 43 31.38 12.58 6.13
CA GLN A 43 30.52 13.09 7.19
C GLN A 43 30.71 14.60 7.21
N LEU A 44 29.66 15.33 6.83
CA LEU A 44 29.56 16.75 7.16
C LEU A 44 29.38 16.78 8.68
N GLU A 45 30.49 16.93 9.42
CA GLU A 45 30.44 17.32 10.82
C GLU A 45 29.91 18.75 10.85
N ASP A 46 28.58 18.86 10.91
CA ASP A 46 27.91 20.10 11.26
C ASP A 46 27.94 20.21 12.80
N PRO A 47 28.80 21.07 13.39
CA PRO A 47 28.95 21.18 14.83
C PRO A 47 27.69 21.69 15.53
N ASP A 48 26.77 22.30 14.77
CA ASP A 48 25.48 22.81 15.26
C ASP A 48 24.32 21.81 15.07
N ALA A 49 24.61 20.59 14.60
CA ALA A 49 23.59 19.55 14.44
C ALA A 49 22.99 19.17 15.80
N PRO A 50 21.67 19.34 16.00
CA PRO A 50 21.05 19.01 17.28
C PRO A 50 21.16 17.50 17.54
N GLY A 51 21.59 17.14 18.75
CA GLY A 51 21.73 15.74 19.15
C GLY A 51 20.39 15.00 19.07
N ILE A 52 20.44 13.69 18.80
CA ILE A 52 19.25 12.81 18.63
C ILE A 52 18.23 12.99 19.76
N VAL A 53 18.71 13.10 21.01
CA VAL A 53 17.87 13.26 22.20
C VAL A 53 17.15 14.61 22.22
N GLU A 54 17.81 15.67 21.74
CA GLU A 54 17.24 17.02 21.68
C GLU A 54 16.17 17.12 20.59
N VAL A 55 16.41 16.50 19.44
CA VAL A 55 15.41 16.37 18.35
C VAL A 55 14.19 15.58 18.84
N LEU A 56 14.40 14.47 19.56
CA LEU A 56 13.30 13.67 20.10
C LEU A 56 12.48 14.43 21.14
N LYS A 57 13.14 15.18 22.04
CA LYS A 57 12.48 16.05 23.03
C LYS A 57 11.76 17.24 22.41
N LYS A 58 12.25 17.80 21.30
CA LYS A 58 11.59 18.91 20.60
C LYS A 58 10.45 18.42 19.70
N GLY A 59 10.57 17.23 19.13
CA GLY A 59 9.62 16.69 18.14
C GLY A 59 8.55 15.73 18.68
N TRP A 60 8.50 15.45 19.99
CA TRP A 60 7.56 14.47 20.56
C TRP A 60 6.10 14.73 20.21
N HIS A 61 5.70 16.00 20.08
CA HIS A 61 4.34 16.39 19.72
C HIS A 61 3.94 15.93 18.30
N PHE A 62 4.89 15.66 17.39
CA PHE A 62 4.60 15.10 16.07
C PHE A 62 4.21 13.62 16.11
N LEU A 63 4.48 12.91 17.21
CA LEU A 63 4.00 11.54 17.39
C LEU A 63 2.52 11.48 17.76
N LEU A 64 1.96 12.54 18.36
CA LEU A 64 0.57 12.57 18.81
C LEU A 64 -0.40 12.30 17.64
N PRO A 65 -0.30 12.98 16.48
CA PRO A 65 -1.20 12.70 15.35
C PRO A 65 -1.06 11.30 14.78
N LEU A 66 0.14 10.73 14.81
CA LEU A 66 0.38 9.36 14.37
C LEU A 66 -0.30 8.36 15.31
N ILE A 67 -0.17 8.56 16.62
CA ILE A 67 -0.82 7.71 17.63
C ILE A 67 -2.34 7.82 17.51
N VAL A 68 -2.87 9.03 17.34
CA VAL A 68 -4.32 9.26 17.17
C VAL A 68 -4.83 8.58 15.89
N LEU A 69 -4.10 8.68 14.78
CA LEU A 69 -4.45 8.00 13.53
C LEU A 69 -4.51 6.48 13.72
N VAL A 70 -3.47 5.88 14.29
CA VAL A 70 -3.38 4.44 14.52
C VAL A 70 -4.47 3.99 15.48
N TRP A 71 -4.69 4.73 16.57
CA TRP A 71 -5.75 4.45 17.54
C TRP A 71 -7.14 4.49 16.90
N ALA A 72 -7.45 5.51 16.10
CA ALA A 72 -8.73 5.60 15.40
C ALA A 72 -8.96 4.42 14.44
N LEU A 73 -7.90 3.96 13.76
CA LEU A 73 -7.98 2.79 12.88
C LEU A 73 -8.15 1.48 13.67
N ILE A 74 -7.53 1.36 14.85
CA ILE A 74 -7.73 0.22 15.75
C ILE A 74 -9.18 0.18 16.27
N TYR A 75 -9.76 1.35 16.57
CA TYR A 75 -11.14 1.47 17.04
C TYR A 75 -12.19 1.19 15.94
N GLY A 76 -11.76 0.90 14.71
CA GLY A 76 -12.63 0.52 13.61
C GLY A 76 -13.21 1.70 12.83
N PHE A 77 -12.69 2.91 13.01
CA PHE A 77 -13.06 4.02 12.13
C PHE A 77 -12.58 3.77 10.70
N THR A 78 -13.33 4.32 9.74
CA THR A 78 -12.92 4.26 8.33
C THR A 78 -11.61 5.04 8.13
N PRO A 79 -10.75 4.65 7.17
CA PRO A 79 -9.49 5.36 6.91
C PRO A 79 -9.65 6.86 6.66
N THR A 80 -10.74 7.25 5.99
CA THR A 80 -11.05 8.66 5.71
C THR A 80 -11.38 9.44 6.99
N TYR A 81 -12.16 8.84 7.89
CA TYR A 81 -12.53 9.49 9.16
C TYR A 81 -11.32 9.57 10.10
N ALA A 82 -10.53 8.50 10.18
CA ALA A 82 -9.28 8.48 10.94
C ALA A 82 -8.30 9.57 10.46
N ALA A 83 -8.17 9.77 9.15
CA ALA A 83 -7.36 10.86 8.59
C ALA A 83 -7.89 12.25 8.99
N GLY A 84 -9.20 12.45 9.01
CA GLY A 84 -9.82 13.70 9.47
C GLY A 84 -9.51 14.01 10.94
N ILE A 85 -9.66 13.01 11.83
CA ILE A 85 -9.28 13.15 13.25
C ILE A 85 -7.78 13.43 13.37
N ALA A 86 -6.94 12.74 12.60
CA ALA A 86 -5.50 12.95 12.60
C ALA A 86 -5.14 14.39 12.21
N ILE A 87 -5.77 14.96 11.17
CA ILE A 87 -5.56 16.37 10.78
C ILE A 87 -5.93 17.32 11.93
N ALA A 88 -7.08 17.10 12.59
CA ALA A 88 -7.46 17.90 13.76
C ALA A 88 -6.43 17.77 14.89
N SER A 89 -5.93 16.56 15.13
CA SER A 89 -4.89 16.32 16.13
C SER A 89 -3.55 16.97 15.79
N VAL A 90 -3.20 17.14 14.51
CA VAL A 90 -2.02 17.93 14.09
C VAL A 90 -2.16 19.38 14.52
N ILE A 91 -3.33 19.98 14.33
CA ILE A 91 -3.60 21.36 14.73
C ILE A 91 -3.47 21.51 16.25
N VAL A 92 -4.07 20.60 17.01
CA VAL A 92 -3.98 20.59 18.48
C VAL A 92 -2.54 20.36 18.94
N ALA A 93 -1.83 19.40 18.34
CA ALA A 93 -0.43 19.11 18.66
C ALA A 93 0.50 20.28 18.34
N SER A 94 0.20 21.06 17.30
CA SER A 94 0.96 22.27 16.98
C SER A 94 0.88 23.31 18.10
N TRP A 95 -0.23 23.41 18.82
CA TRP A 95 -0.35 24.33 19.96
C TRP A 95 0.47 23.92 21.18
N LEU A 96 0.91 22.67 21.25
CA LEU A 96 1.89 22.20 22.25
C LEU A 96 3.34 22.48 21.84
N SER A 97 3.57 22.90 20.58
CA SER A 97 4.90 23.24 20.08
C SER A 97 5.27 24.70 20.38
N LYS A 98 6.57 25.03 20.26
CA LYS A 98 7.05 26.42 20.41
C LYS A 98 6.52 27.37 19.34
N GLN A 99 5.99 26.86 18.22
CA GLN A 99 5.46 27.65 17.10
C GLN A 99 4.03 27.19 16.78
N PRO A 100 3.01 27.67 17.52
CA PRO A 100 1.63 27.27 17.32
C PRO A 100 1.10 27.73 15.95
N MET A 101 0.34 26.85 15.29
CA MET A 101 -0.35 27.18 14.05
C MET A 101 -1.41 28.26 14.30
N THR A 102 -1.29 29.36 13.55
CA THR A 102 -2.26 30.44 13.49
C THR A 102 -3.41 30.05 12.53
N PRO A 103 -4.65 30.57 12.66
CA PRO A 103 -5.74 30.25 11.73
C PRO A 103 -5.37 30.44 10.25
N LYS A 104 -4.57 31.46 9.93
CA LYS A 104 -4.03 31.69 8.59
C LYS A 104 -3.16 30.52 8.12
N THR A 105 -2.25 30.05 8.97
CA THR A 105 -1.38 28.88 8.70
C THR A 105 -2.16 27.60 8.52
N ILE A 106 -3.27 27.42 9.24
CA ILE A 106 -4.16 26.26 9.08
C ILE A 106 -4.81 26.30 7.70
N VAL A 107 -5.36 27.45 7.30
CA VAL A 107 -5.95 27.62 5.96
C VAL A 107 -4.90 27.42 4.86
N GLU A 108 -3.71 27.99 5.02
CA GLU A 108 -2.59 27.80 4.08
C GLU A 108 -2.19 26.32 3.96
N ALA A 109 -2.10 25.59 5.08
CA ALA A 109 -1.81 24.16 5.09
C ALA A 109 -2.92 23.34 4.41
N LEU A 110 -4.18 23.69 4.63
CA LEU A 110 -5.32 23.05 3.93
C LEU A 110 -5.31 23.34 2.42
N VAL A 111 -4.99 24.57 2.02
CA VAL A 111 -4.83 24.96 0.61
C VAL A 111 -3.67 24.20 -0.04
N GLN A 112 -2.54 24.10 0.66
CA GLN A 112 -1.38 23.33 0.19
C GLN A 112 -1.72 21.85 0.05
N GLY A 113 -2.40 21.27 1.04
CA GLY A 113 -2.90 19.90 0.98
C GLY A 113 -3.82 19.68 -0.22
N THR A 114 -4.74 20.62 -0.48
CA THR A 114 -5.65 20.58 -1.62
C THR A 114 -4.90 20.67 -2.95
N ARG A 115 -3.92 21.57 -3.10
CA ARG A 115 -3.09 21.69 -4.31
C ARG A 115 -2.33 20.40 -4.62
N ASN A 116 -1.71 19.80 -3.61
CA ASN A 116 -1.01 18.52 -3.74
C ASN A 116 -1.97 17.37 -4.09
N MET A 117 -3.18 17.41 -3.52
CA MET A 117 -4.23 16.41 -3.80
C MET A 117 -4.75 16.54 -5.23
N ILE A 118 -4.94 17.74 -5.78
CA ILE A 118 -5.47 17.94 -7.15
C ILE A 118 -4.60 17.21 -8.18
N THR A 119 -3.28 17.37 -8.13
CA THR A 119 -2.36 16.69 -9.06
C THR A 119 -2.50 15.18 -8.99
N THR A 120 -2.59 14.64 -7.77
CA THR A 120 -2.78 13.19 -7.57
C THR A 120 -4.20 12.75 -7.99
N GLY A 121 -5.21 13.58 -7.76
CA GLY A 121 -6.61 13.31 -8.08
C GLY A 121 -6.87 13.19 -9.58
N ILE A 122 -6.31 14.10 -10.39
CA ILE A 122 -6.42 14.04 -11.86
C ILE A 122 -5.82 12.73 -12.40
N LEU A 123 -4.67 12.32 -11.86
CA LEU A 123 -4.04 11.05 -12.18
C LEU A 123 -4.94 9.87 -11.83
N LEU A 124 -5.54 9.86 -10.64
CA LEU A 124 -6.42 8.77 -10.20
C LEU A 124 -7.74 8.70 -10.97
N ILE A 125 -8.31 9.84 -11.37
CA ILE A 125 -9.51 9.88 -12.22
C ILE A 125 -9.19 9.24 -13.58
N THR A 126 -8.08 9.63 -14.21
CA THR A 126 -7.64 9.07 -15.49
C THR A 126 -7.40 7.56 -15.38
N VAL A 127 -6.69 7.12 -14.34
CA VAL A 127 -6.42 5.70 -14.09
C VAL A 127 -7.71 4.93 -13.81
N GLY A 128 -8.66 5.53 -13.09
CA GLY A 128 -9.98 4.94 -12.84
C GLY A 128 -10.78 4.70 -14.13
N LEU A 129 -10.71 5.62 -15.09
CA LEU A 129 -11.32 5.43 -16.42
C LEU A 129 -10.66 4.27 -17.18
N ILE A 130 -9.32 4.19 -17.16
CA ILE A 130 -8.59 3.07 -17.76
C ILE A 130 -9.03 1.73 -17.14
N ILE A 131 -9.13 1.67 -15.82
CA ILE A 131 -9.58 0.48 -15.10
C ILE A 131 -11.01 0.10 -15.47
N ASN A 132 -11.91 1.08 -15.61
CA ASN A 132 -13.29 0.82 -16.02
C ASN A 132 -13.35 0.24 -17.44
N VAL A 133 -12.56 0.77 -18.37
CA VAL A 133 -12.44 0.22 -19.73
C VAL A 133 -11.84 -1.19 -19.69
N VAL A 134 -10.75 -1.40 -18.97
CA VAL A 134 -10.09 -2.72 -18.82
C VAL A 134 -11.04 -3.75 -18.22
N SER A 135 -11.84 -3.36 -17.22
CA SER A 135 -12.83 -4.22 -16.59
C SER A 135 -14.00 -4.54 -17.52
N THR A 136 -14.48 -3.56 -18.29
CA THR A 136 -15.64 -3.74 -19.20
C THR A 136 -15.27 -4.52 -20.46
N THR A 137 -14.06 -4.33 -20.97
CA THR A 137 -13.53 -5.05 -22.15
C THR A 137 -13.04 -6.46 -21.82
N GLY A 138 -12.88 -6.81 -20.55
CA GLY A 138 -12.36 -8.11 -20.13
C GLY A 138 -10.86 -8.28 -20.33
N ILE A 139 -10.11 -7.20 -20.64
CA ILE A 139 -8.65 -7.24 -20.83
C ILE A 139 -7.93 -7.80 -19.59
N GLY A 140 -8.43 -7.49 -18.38
CA GLY A 140 -7.87 -8.04 -17.14
C GLY A 140 -7.94 -9.56 -17.07
N ASN A 141 -9.00 -10.17 -17.62
CA ASN A 141 -9.12 -11.62 -17.71
C ASN A 141 -8.14 -12.19 -18.74
N ILE A 142 -7.97 -11.55 -19.89
CA ILE A 142 -6.99 -11.98 -20.91
C ILE A 142 -5.56 -11.91 -20.35
N PHE A 143 -5.19 -10.82 -19.68
CA PHE A 143 -3.90 -10.71 -19.00
C PHE A 143 -3.70 -11.83 -17.97
N SER A 144 -4.76 -12.17 -17.23
CA SER A 144 -4.73 -13.25 -16.26
C SER A 144 -4.50 -14.62 -16.89
N LEU A 145 -5.14 -14.89 -18.03
CA LEU A 145 -4.95 -16.11 -18.81
C LEU A 145 -3.52 -16.17 -19.39
N MET A 146 -2.99 -15.07 -19.91
CA MET A 146 -1.62 -15.02 -20.43
C MET A 146 -0.57 -15.34 -19.34
N ILE A 147 -0.71 -14.75 -18.16
CA ILE A 147 0.19 -15.05 -17.03
C ILE A 147 0.07 -16.51 -16.62
N THR A 148 -1.16 -17.05 -16.57
CA THR A 148 -1.41 -18.45 -16.17
C THR A 148 -0.80 -19.44 -17.17
N ASP A 149 -0.95 -19.15 -18.46
CA ASP A 149 -0.39 -19.96 -19.56
C ASP A 149 1.15 -19.96 -19.51
N TRP A 150 1.76 -18.77 -19.38
CA TRP A 150 3.21 -18.65 -19.24
C TRP A 150 3.75 -19.30 -17.95
N ALA A 151 2.97 -19.27 -16.87
CA ALA A 151 3.35 -19.89 -15.61
C ALA A 151 3.19 -21.42 -15.59
N GLY A 152 2.50 -22.00 -16.58
CA GLY A 152 2.27 -23.45 -16.66
C GLY A 152 1.57 -24.03 -15.43
N GLY A 153 0.69 -23.26 -14.79
CA GLY A 153 -0.01 -23.67 -13.57
C GLY A 153 0.78 -23.51 -12.26
N SER A 154 2.05 -23.08 -12.29
CA SER A 154 2.85 -22.90 -11.08
C SER A 154 2.57 -21.57 -10.39
N LEU A 155 2.05 -21.63 -9.15
CA LEU A 155 1.79 -20.44 -8.33
C LEU A 155 3.05 -19.59 -8.12
N LEU A 156 4.21 -20.22 -7.93
CA LEU A 156 5.47 -19.50 -7.68
C LEU A 156 5.91 -18.71 -8.92
N VAL A 157 5.79 -19.31 -10.11
CA VAL A 157 6.14 -18.64 -11.37
C VAL A 157 5.19 -17.45 -11.61
N THR A 158 3.90 -17.63 -11.35
CA THR A 158 2.92 -16.55 -11.43
C THR A 158 3.25 -15.37 -10.51
N ILE A 159 3.60 -15.63 -9.25
CA ILE A 159 3.99 -14.58 -8.31
C ILE A 159 5.22 -13.82 -8.81
N VAL A 160 6.21 -14.52 -9.39
CA VAL A 160 7.41 -13.89 -9.96
C VAL A 160 7.06 -13.05 -11.19
N LEU A 161 6.23 -13.55 -12.10
CA LEU A 161 5.77 -12.80 -13.28
C LEU A 161 5.01 -11.53 -12.88
N ILE A 162 4.12 -11.65 -11.88
CA ILE A 162 3.39 -10.51 -11.32
C ILE A 162 4.34 -9.53 -10.62
N ALA A 163 5.37 -10.01 -9.93
CA ALA A 163 6.38 -9.15 -9.31
C ALA A 163 7.14 -8.34 -10.37
N ILE A 164 7.55 -8.97 -11.48
CA ILE A 164 8.20 -8.28 -12.61
C ILE A 164 7.24 -7.26 -13.23
N ALA A 165 5.99 -7.64 -13.51
CA ALA A 165 4.99 -6.75 -14.05
C ALA A 165 4.75 -5.53 -13.11
N SER A 166 4.69 -5.77 -11.80
CA SER A 166 4.54 -4.71 -10.79
C SER A 166 5.71 -3.74 -10.77
N LEU A 167 6.93 -4.23 -10.99
CA LEU A 167 8.13 -3.41 -11.02
C LEU A 167 8.14 -2.50 -12.26
N ILE A 168 7.83 -3.05 -13.43
CA ILE A 168 7.74 -2.28 -14.68
C ILE A 168 6.64 -1.21 -14.60
N LEU A 169 5.44 -1.60 -14.14
CA LEU A 169 4.32 -0.67 -13.97
C LEU A 169 4.61 0.40 -12.91
N GLY A 170 5.39 0.06 -11.87
CA GLY A 170 5.75 0.96 -10.79
C GLY A 170 6.73 2.07 -11.18
N MET A 171 7.54 1.89 -12.22
CA MET A 171 8.54 2.88 -12.65
C MET A 171 7.92 4.12 -13.31
N GLY A 172 6.77 3.99 -13.97
CA GLY A 172 6.16 5.06 -14.77
C GLY A 172 4.97 5.76 -14.12
N LEU A 173 4.45 5.24 -13.01
CA LEU A 173 3.19 5.68 -12.41
C LEU A 173 3.38 6.06 -10.93
N PRO A 174 2.57 7.00 -10.39
CA PRO A 174 2.47 7.21 -8.95
C PRO A 174 2.12 5.92 -8.22
N VAL A 175 2.65 5.72 -7.01
CA VAL A 175 2.47 4.51 -6.19
C VAL A 175 1.00 4.10 -6.05
N THR A 176 0.12 5.08 -5.86
CA THR A 176 -1.33 4.87 -5.76
C THR A 176 -1.93 4.31 -7.05
N ALA A 177 -1.53 4.84 -8.21
CA ALA A 177 -2.03 4.43 -9.51
C ALA A 177 -1.51 3.05 -9.92
N SER A 178 -0.21 2.80 -9.74
CA SER A 178 0.41 1.50 -10.05
C SER A 178 -0.25 0.38 -9.24
N TYR A 179 -0.57 0.61 -7.96
CA TYR A 179 -1.30 -0.34 -7.13
C TYR A 179 -2.67 -0.70 -7.73
N ILE A 180 -3.48 0.29 -8.13
CA ILE A 180 -4.85 0.01 -8.60
C ILE A 180 -4.80 -0.74 -9.94
N VAL A 181 -3.91 -0.34 -10.85
CA VAL A 181 -3.72 -1.03 -12.15
C VAL A 181 -3.26 -2.48 -11.92
N LEU A 182 -2.22 -2.68 -11.10
CA LEU A 182 -1.70 -4.00 -10.81
C LEU A 182 -2.75 -4.90 -10.16
N ALA A 183 -3.46 -4.40 -9.15
CA ALA A 183 -4.50 -5.16 -8.46
C ALA A 183 -5.63 -5.56 -9.42
N THR A 184 -6.06 -4.66 -10.31
CA THR A 184 -7.10 -4.95 -11.30
C THR A 184 -6.65 -6.03 -12.29
N LEU A 185 -5.40 -5.99 -12.75
CA LEU A 185 -4.88 -6.90 -13.78
C LEU A 185 -4.41 -8.24 -13.21
N SER A 186 -3.84 -8.25 -12.01
CA SER A 186 -3.11 -9.41 -11.46
C SER A 186 -3.90 -10.16 -10.40
N ALA A 187 -4.84 -9.52 -9.70
CA ALA A 187 -5.66 -10.22 -8.71
C ALA A 187 -6.50 -11.35 -9.33
N PRO A 188 -7.13 -11.20 -10.52
CA PRO A 188 -7.85 -12.31 -11.13
C PRO A 188 -6.92 -13.46 -11.53
N ALA A 189 -5.68 -13.18 -11.95
CA ALA A 189 -4.68 -14.20 -12.28
C ALA A 189 -4.32 -15.06 -11.06
N LEU A 190 -4.02 -14.42 -9.94
CA LEU A 190 -3.72 -15.11 -8.68
C LEU A 190 -4.93 -15.87 -8.15
N TYR A 191 -6.11 -15.25 -8.17
CA TYR A 191 -7.34 -15.87 -7.70
C TYR A 191 -7.67 -17.13 -8.49
N ASN A 192 -7.61 -17.08 -9.82
CA ASN A 192 -7.87 -18.24 -10.66
C ASN A 192 -6.88 -19.37 -10.32
N LEU A 193 -5.58 -19.11 -10.27
CA LEU A 193 -4.60 -20.15 -9.96
C LEU A 193 -4.76 -20.74 -8.56
N MET A 194 -5.04 -19.91 -7.55
CA MET A 194 -5.30 -20.39 -6.19
C MET A 194 -6.57 -21.26 -6.13
N ALA A 195 -7.63 -20.86 -6.83
CA ALA A 195 -8.85 -21.64 -6.93
C ALA A 195 -8.60 -23.00 -7.61
N HIS A 196 -7.82 -23.04 -8.70
CA HIS A 196 -7.47 -24.29 -9.37
C HIS A 196 -6.63 -25.19 -8.45
N ALA A 197 -5.63 -24.64 -7.74
CA ALA A 197 -4.82 -25.40 -6.80
C ALA A 197 -5.67 -25.99 -5.66
N GLN A 198 -6.55 -25.19 -5.06
CA GLN A 198 -7.47 -25.67 -4.02
C GLN A 198 -8.47 -26.71 -4.53
N LEU A 199 -8.98 -26.56 -5.75
CA LEU A 199 -9.86 -27.55 -6.36
C LEU A 199 -9.14 -28.88 -6.59
N VAL A 200 -7.88 -28.85 -7.03
CA VAL A 200 -7.04 -30.06 -7.17
C VAL A 200 -6.82 -30.71 -5.80
N ASP A 201 -6.48 -29.94 -4.77
CA ASP A 201 -6.31 -30.46 -3.41
C ASP A 201 -7.60 -31.10 -2.87
N LEU A 202 -8.76 -30.46 -3.08
CA LEU A 202 -10.07 -30.99 -2.67
C LEU A 202 -10.47 -32.25 -3.46
N LEU A 203 -10.15 -32.32 -4.74
CA LEU A 203 -10.36 -33.51 -5.59
C LEU A 203 -9.51 -34.69 -5.11
N VAL A 204 -8.24 -34.44 -4.80
CA VAL A 204 -7.31 -35.45 -4.27
C VAL A 204 -7.72 -35.91 -2.87
N ALA A 205 -8.21 -34.99 -2.03
CA ALA A 205 -8.69 -35.31 -0.68
C ALA A 205 -10.08 -36.00 -0.66
N GLY A 206 -10.81 -36.02 -1.78
CA GLY A 206 -12.16 -36.61 -1.88
C GLY A 206 -13.27 -35.80 -1.16
N ASP A 207 -12.94 -34.61 -0.68
CA ASP A 207 -13.78 -33.76 0.18
C ASP A 207 -14.51 -32.69 -0.65
N LEU A 208 -14.99 -33.08 -1.84
CA LEU A 208 -15.79 -32.19 -2.66
C LEU A 208 -17.10 -31.83 -1.92
N PRO A 209 -17.47 -30.53 -1.86
CA PRO A 209 -18.77 -30.11 -1.36
C PRO A 209 -19.89 -30.89 -2.08
N GLN A 210 -20.95 -31.31 -1.37
CA GLN A 210 -22.04 -32.11 -1.95
C GLN A 210 -22.64 -31.51 -3.24
N GLN A 211 -22.61 -30.18 -3.35
CA GLN A 211 -23.04 -29.42 -4.54
C GLN A 211 -22.13 -29.66 -5.76
N ALA A 212 -20.83 -29.84 -5.55
CA ALA A 212 -19.87 -30.16 -6.61
C ALA A 212 -19.92 -31.64 -7.00
N LYS A 213 -20.12 -32.55 -6.04
CA LYS A 213 -20.35 -33.99 -6.31
C LYS A 213 -21.52 -34.22 -7.26
N ALA A 214 -22.63 -33.51 -7.04
CA ALA A 214 -23.81 -33.55 -7.92
C ALA A 214 -23.55 -33.07 -9.37
N VAL A 215 -22.63 -32.10 -9.57
CA VAL A 215 -22.25 -31.59 -10.90
C VAL A 215 -21.29 -32.54 -11.61
N PHE A 216 -20.39 -33.19 -10.87
CA PHE A 216 -19.43 -34.16 -11.41
C PHE A 216 -19.96 -35.59 -11.53
N MET A 217 -21.23 -35.85 -11.16
CA MET A 217 -21.85 -37.19 -11.14
C MET A 217 -20.98 -38.24 -10.40
N LEU A 218 -20.33 -37.82 -9.30
CA LEU A 218 -19.60 -38.65 -8.35
C LEU A 218 -20.39 -38.75 -7.04
#